data_AF-E0D564-F1
#
_entry.id   AF-E0D564-F1
#
_cell.length_a   1.000
_cell.length_b   1.000
_cell.length_c   1.000
_cell.angle_alpha   90.00
_cell.angle_beta   90.00
_cell.angle_gamma   90.00
#
_symmetry.space_group_name_H-M   'P 1'
#
loop_
_entity.id
_entity.type
_entity.pdbx_description
1 polymer ?
#
loop_
_entity_poly.entity_id
_entity_poly.type
_entity_poly.pdbx_seq_one_letter_code
_entity_poly.pdbx_strand_id
1 'polypeptide(L)' 'CPSYWWNSEEYLGPAVLMQSYRWLADSRDEKTEERKSALDNSMSLYRCYTILNCTRTC' A
#
# COMPACT_ATOMS: atom_id res chain seq x y z
N CYS A 1 5.77 9.74 -5.80
CA CYS A 1 4.30 9.69 -5.69
C CYS A 1 3.86 10.90 -4.88
N PRO A 2 3.13 11.89 -5.45
CA PRO A 2 2.80 13.12 -4.74
C PRO A 2 2.10 12.92 -3.39
N SER A 3 1.18 11.95 -3.28
CA SER A 3 0.55 11.60 -2.00
C SER A 3 1.57 11.23 -0.91
N TYR A 4 2.66 10.57 -1.30
CA TYR A 4 3.75 10.17 -0.39
C TYR A 4 4.67 11.33 -0.02
N TRP A 5 4.77 12.38 -0.85
CA TRP A 5 5.54 13.57 -0.48
C TRP A 5 4.90 14.33 0.68
N TRP A 6 3.57 14.33 0.76
CA TRP A 6 2.82 15.13 1.74
C TRP A 6 2.33 14.35 2.96
N ASN A 7 2.26 13.03 2.89
CA ASN A 7 1.69 12.19 3.96
C ASN A 7 2.59 10.98 4.27
N SER A 8 3.92 11.10 4.18
CA SER A 8 4.84 9.96 4.35
C SER A 8 4.80 9.30 5.74
N GLU A 9 4.33 10.03 6.76
CA GLU A 9 4.18 9.51 8.12
C GLU A 9 3.00 8.53 8.26
N GLU A 10 1.97 8.67 7.42
CA GLU A 10 0.73 7.89 7.54
C GLU A 10 0.46 7.00 6.31
N TYR A 11 0.74 7.51 5.11
CA TYR A 11 0.58 6.79 3.85
C TYR A 11 1.81 5.93 3.58
N LEU A 12 1.62 4.61 3.53
CA LEU A 12 2.70 3.63 3.40
C LEU A 12 3.49 3.76 2.08
N GLY A 13 2.87 4.31 1.03
CA GLY A 13 3.51 4.49 -0.26
C GLY A 13 3.46 3.26 -1.17
N PRO A 14 3.74 3.45 -2.48
CA PRO A 14 3.53 2.43 -3.49
C PRO A 14 4.41 1.18 -3.30
N ALA A 15 5.67 1.34 -2.85
CA ALA A 15 6.59 0.22 -2.67
C ALA A 15 6.13 -0.75 -1.56
N VAL A 16 5.75 -0.20 -0.40
CA VAL A 16 5.23 -1.00 0.72
C VAL A 16 3.91 -1.64 0.35
N LEU A 17 2.98 -0.89 -0.28
CA LEU A 17 1.69 -1.43 -0.69
C LEU A 17 1.81 -2.56 -1.72
N MET A 18 2.77 -2.48 -2.64
CA MET A 18 3.07 -3.57 -3.57
C MET A 18 3.58 -4.82 -2.84
N GLN A 19 4.45 -4.64 -1.83
CA GLN A 19 4.91 -5.77 -1.01
C GLN A 19 3.80 -6.37 -0.13
N SER A 20 2.93 -5.53 0.43
CA SER A 20 1.75 -5.99 1.16
C SER A 20 0.83 -6.82 0.26
N TYR A 21 0.56 -6.34 -0.95
CA TYR A 21 -0.23 -7.09 -1.94
C TYR A 21 0.45 -8.41 -2.34
N ARG A 22 1.79 -8.44 -2.50
CA ARG A 22 2.55 -9.66 -2.79
C ARG A 22 2.33 -10.74 -1.74
N TRP A 23 2.15 -10.40 -0.46
CA TRP A 23 1.79 -11.38 0.57
C TRP A 23 0.31 -11.73 0.56
N LEU A 24 -0.57 -10.76 0.36
CA LEU A 24 -2.03 -11.01 0.27
C LEU A 24 -2.41 -11.92 -0.90
N ALA A 25 -1.66 -11.87 -1.99
CA ALA A 25 -1.89 -12.71 -3.17
C ALA A 25 -1.15 -14.07 -3.11
N ASP A 26 -0.31 -14.29 -2.10
CA ASP A 26 0.44 -15.53 -1.95
C ASP A 26 -0.46 -16.62 -1.33
N SER A 27 -0.77 -17.68 -2.09
CA SER A 27 -1.65 -18.76 -1.63
C SER A 27 -1.10 -19.55 -0.43
N ARG A 28 0.17 -19.34 -0.08
CA ARG A 28 0.83 -19.95 1.08
C ARG A 28 0.71 -19.09 2.34
N ASP A 29 0.24 -17.84 2.24
CA ASP A 29 0.18 -16.92 3.38
C ASP A 29 -1.08 -17.17 4.23
N GLU A 30 -0.87 -17.59 5.46
CA GLU A 30 -1.94 -17.87 6.44
C GLU A 30 -2.41 -16.62 7.21
N LYS A 31 -1.82 -15.44 6.93
CA LYS A 31 -2.04 -14.18 7.67
C LYS A 31 -2.82 -13.14 6.86
N THR A 32 -3.57 -13.58 5.85
CA THR A 32 -4.29 -12.69 4.93
C THR A 32 -5.20 -11.69 5.66
N GLU A 33 -6.02 -12.14 6.62
CA GLU A 33 -6.95 -11.26 7.34
C GLU A 33 -6.25 -10.28 8.29
N GLU A 34 -5.17 -10.71 8.95
CA GLU A 34 -4.32 -9.84 9.78
C GLU A 34 -3.74 -8.69 8.94
N ARG A 35 -3.22 -9.01 7.75
CA ARG A 35 -2.64 -8.03 6.82
C ARG A 35 -3.69 -7.07 6.25
N LYS A 36 -4.90 -7.55 5.93
CA LYS A 36 -6.00 -6.68 5.48
C LYS A 36 -6.41 -5.71 6.58
N SER A 37 -6.57 -6.20 7.81
CA SER A 37 -6.94 -5.35 8.95
C SER A 37 -5.89 -4.27 9.23
N ALA A 38 -4.60 -4.56 9.06
CA ALA A 38 -3.54 -3.57 9.19
C ALA A 38 -3.61 -2.43 8.14
N LEU A 39 -4.23 -2.68 6.98
CA LEU A 39 -4.44 -1.69 5.92
C LEU A 39 -5.80 -0.99 6.00
N ASP A 40 -6.72 -1.50 6.82
CA ASP A 40 -8.09 -0.98 6.96
C ASP A 40 -8.15 0.21 7.92
N ASN A 41 -7.50 1.30 7.49
CA ASN A 41 -7.56 2.60 8.13
C ASN A 41 -7.55 3.70 7.07
N SER A 42 -7.95 4.91 7.45
CA SER A 42 -8.17 6.01 6.50
C SER A 42 -6.93 6.52 5.77
N MET A 43 -5.72 6.22 6.27
CA MET A 43 -4.49 6.89 5.82
C MET A 43 -3.50 5.96 5.10
N SER A 44 -3.31 4.74 5.58
CA SER A 44 -2.24 3.83 5.12
C SER A 44 -2.35 3.44 3.65
N LEU A 45 -3.57 3.20 3.16
CA LEU A 45 -3.84 2.78 1.78
C LEU A 45 -4.55 3.87 0.97
N TYR A 46 -5.60 4.48 1.53
CA TYR A 46 -6.56 5.30 0.79
C TYR A 46 -6.08 6.69 0.38
N ARG A 47 -4.82 7.05 0.65
CA ARG A 47 -4.16 8.24 0.09
C ARG A 47 -3.62 8.04 -1.33
N CYS A 48 -3.81 6.85 -1.92
CA CYS A 48 -3.52 6.60 -3.34
C CYS A 48 -4.60 7.20 -4.25
N TYR A 49 -4.30 8.31 -4.92
CA TYR A 49 -5.21 8.98 -5.88
C TYR A 49 -4.96 8.59 -7.34
N THR A 50 -4.44 7.37 -7.58
CA THR A 50 -4.21 6.85 -8.95
C THR A 50 -3.45 7.83 -9.87
N ILE A 51 -2.44 8.52 -9.33
CA ILE A 51 -1.59 9.48 -10.08
C ILE A 51 -0.65 8.74 -11.05
N LEU A 52 -0.39 7.45 -10.81
CA LEU A 52 0.39 6.53 -11.66
C LEU A 52 1.88 6.89 -11.88
N ASN A 53 2.40 7.95 -11.25
CA ASN A 53 3.84 8.23 -11.27
C ASN A 53 4.68 7.06 -10.73
N CYS A 54 4.15 6.27 -9.79
CA CYS A 54 4.84 5.09 -9.25
C CYS A 54 5.11 4.03 -10.33
N THR A 55 4.15 3.73 -11.20
CA THR A 55 4.33 2.77 -12.29
C THR A 55 5.26 3.29 -13.37
N ARG A 56 5.20 4.60 -13.67
CA ARG A 56 6.05 5.22 -14.71
C ARG A 56 7.53 5.26 -14.36
N THR A 57 7.87 5.27 -13.08
CA THR A 57 9.25 5.37 -12.57
C THR A 57 9.73 4.10 -11.88
N CYS A 58 8.97 3.01 -12.03
CA CYS A 58 9.28 1.73 -11.39
C CYS A 58 10.63 1.19 -11.87
#